data_AF-A0A2V9VLP4-F1
#
_entry.id   AF-A0A2V9VLP4-F1
#
_cell.length_a   1.000
_cell.length_b   1.000
_cell.length_c   1.000
_cell.angle_alpha   90.00
_cell.angle_beta   90.00
_cell.angle_gamma   90.00
#
_symmetry.space_group_name_H-M   'P 1'
#
loop_
_entity.id
_entity.type
_entity.pdbx_description
1 polymer ?
#
loop_
_entity_poly.entity_id
_entity_poly.type
_entity_poly.pdbx_seq_one_letter_code
_entity_poly.pdbx_strand_id
1 'polypeptide(L)'
;MRRYGSVIRVRPESLEAYKKYHAAVWPEVLAMIHKCNIRNYSIYLKDDLLFGYFEYHGTDYAADMAKMAADPKTQEWWAVMMPMQNPLKTRAQGEWWANMEEVFHCD
;
A
#
# COMPACT_ATOMS: atom_id res chain seq x y z
N MET A 1 3.90 -14.38 11.19
CA MET A 1 3.41 -13.60 10.03
C MET A 1 2.02 -13.09 10.36
N ARG A 2 1.68 -11.87 9.91
CA ARG A 2 0.33 -11.30 10.02
C ARG A 2 -0.09 -10.75 8.66
N ARG A 3 -1.31 -11.06 8.22
CA ARG A 3 -1.89 -10.55 6.97
C ARG A 3 -2.55 -9.20 7.19
N TYR A 4 -2.49 -8.36 6.16
CA TYR A 4 -3.10 -7.04 6.15
C TYR A 4 -3.87 -6.87 4.84
N GLY A 5 -5.13 -6.44 4.98
CA GLY A 5 -5.95 -5.93 3.89
C GLY A 5 -6.18 -4.44 4.07
N SER A 6 -6.12 -3.69 2.97
CA SER A 6 -6.46 -2.27 2.98
C SER A 6 -7.10 -1.84 1.66
N VAL A 7 -7.87 -0.77 1.71
CA VAL A 7 -8.61 -0.27 0.54
C VAL A 7 -8.44 1.24 0.38
N ILE A 8 -8.35 1.68 -0.87
CA ILE A 8 -8.36 3.08 -1.26
C ILE A 8 -9.05 3.22 -2.61
N ARG A 9 -9.47 4.44 -3.00
CA ARG A 9 -9.86 4.69 -4.40
C ARG A 9 -8.68 5.24 -5.20
N VAL A 10 -8.71 5.02 -6.50
CA VAL A 10 -7.89 5.72 -7.48
C VAL A 10 -8.78 6.68 -8.26
N ARG A 11 -8.23 7.84 -8.63
CA ARG A 11 -8.97 8.82 -9.43
C ARG A 11 -9.15 8.28 -10.86
N PRO A 12 -10.36 8.33 -11.44
CA PRO A 12 -10.62 7.79 -12.78
C PRO A 12 -9.67 8.32 -13.85
N GLU A 13 -9.33 9.61 -13.80
CA GLU A 13 -8.41 10.28 -14.72
C GLU A 13 -6.95 9.81 -14.59
N SER A 14 -6.59 9.16 -13.48
CA SER A 14 -5.23 8.69 -13.19
C SER A 14 -5.07 7.18 -13.34
N LEU A 15 -6.12 6.43 -13.70
CA LEU A 15 -6.14 4.97 -13.66
C LEU A 15 -5.02 4.34 -14.50
N GLU A 16 -4.87 4.77 -15.75
CA GLU A 16 -3.87 4.23 -16.66
C GLU A 16 -2.45 4.60 -16.26
N ALA A 17 -2.25 5.82 -15.74
CA ALA A 17 -0.97 6.23 -15.18
C ALA A 17 -0.60 5.37 -13.96
N TYR A 18 -1.56 5.15 -13.05
CA TYR A 18 -1.37 4.34 -11.85
C TYR A 18 -0.92 2.91 -12.21
N LYS A 19 -1.59 2.27 -13.18
CA LYS A 19 -1.22 0.94 -13.70
C LYS A 19 0.19 0.95 -14.29
N LYS A 20 0.52 1.95 -15.13
CA LYS A 20 1.84 2.06 -15.76
C LYS A 20 2.97 2.17 -14.72
N TYR A 21 2.78 2.96 -13.68
CA TYR A 21 3.75 3.05 -12.58
C TYR A 21 3.88 1.70 -11.85
N HIS A 22 2.78 1.04 -11.50
CA HIS A 22 2.83 -0.23 -10.75
C HIS A 22 3.31 -1.43 -11.58
N ALA A 23 3.27 -1.34 -12.92
CA ALA A 23 3.89 -2.33 -13.80
C ALA A 23 5.43 -2.29 -13.75
N ALA A 24 6.01 -1.17 -13.29
CA ALA A 24 7.45 -0.95 -13.21
C ALA A 24 7.80 -0.15 -11.94
N VAL A 25 7.43 -0.69 -10.77
CA VAL A 25 7.76 -0.09 -9.47
C VAL A 25 9.28 0.05 -9.34
N TRP A 26 9.73 1.17 -8.77
CA TRP A 26 11.15 1.44 -8.59
C TRP A 26 11.81 0.37 -7.71
N PRO A 27 12.94 -0.22 -8.12
CA PRO A 27 13.60 -1.29 -7.38
C PRO A 27 13.93 -0.94 -5.93
N GLU A 28 14.26 0.31 -5.65
CA GLU A 28 14.57 0.82 -4.31
C GLU A 28 13.34 0.83 -3.39
N VAL A 29 12.17 1.16 -3.94
CA VAL A 29 10.90 1.11 -3.20
C VAL A 29 10.55 -0.34 -2.88
N LEU A 30 10.70 -1.25 -3.85
CA LEU A 30 10.53 -2.69 -3.61
C LEU A 30 11.52 -3.20 -2.54
N ALA A 31 12.78 -2.79 -2.62
CA ALA A 31 13.78 -3.15 -1.62
C ALA A 31 13.41 -2.62 -0.22
N MET A 32 12.83 -1.43 -0.10
CA MET A 32 12.39 -0.89 1.18
C MET A 32 11.18 -1.65 1.74
N ILE A 33 10.19 -1.98 0.89
CA ILE A 33 9.08 -2.88 1.24
C ILE A 33 9.64 -4.20 1.80
N HIS A 34 10.63 -4.77 1.11
CA HIS A 34 11.26 -6.00 1.57
C HIS A 34 12.02 -5.85 2.90
N LYS A 35 12.72 -4.73 3.11
CA LYS A 35 13.44 -4.39 4.35
C LYS A 35 12.51 -4.09 5.54
N CYS A 36 11.24 -3.83 5.29
CA CYS A 36 10.20 -3.62 6.29
C CYS A 36 9.36 -4.89 6.50
N ASN A 37 9.92 -6.06 6.18
CA ASN A 37 9.34 -7.38 6.38
C ASN A 37 7.98 -7.61 5.70
N ILE A 38 7.64 -6.81 4.68
CA ILE A 38 6.46 -7.04 3.85
C ILE A 38 6.80 -8.06 2.75
N ARG A 39 5.93 -9.05 2.58
CA ARG A 39 6.00 -10.15 1.61
C ARG A 39 4.63 -10.36 0.98
N ASN A 40 4.60 -11.08 -0.14
CA ASN A 40 3.37 -11.42 -0.88
C ASN A 40 2.44 -10.20 -1.13
N TYR A 41 3.02 -9.04 -1.43
CA TYR A 41 2.26 -7.80 -1.57
C TYR A 41 1.64 -7.69 -2.97
N SER A 42 0.32 -7.71 -3.03
CA SER A 42 -0.48 -7.49 -4.24
C SER A 42 -1.42 -6.31 -4.07
N ILE A 43 -1.67 -5.58 -5.17
CA ILE A 43 -2.71 -4.56 -5.25
C ILE A 43 -3.65 -4.94 -6.39
N TYR A 44 -4.91 -5.17 -6.06
CA TYR A 44 -5.98 -5.51 -6.99
C TYR A 44 -6.81 -4.28 -7.31
N LEU A 45 -7.39 -4.22 -8.51
CA LEU A 45 -8.24 -3.11 -8.96
C LEU A 45 -9.60 -3.66 -9.39
N LYS A 46 -10.68 -3.04 -8.90
CA LYS A 46 -12.05 -3.22 -9.39
C LYS A 46 -12.76 -1.87 -9.44
N ASP A 47 -13.22 -1.48 -10.63
CA ASP A 47 -13.76 -0.14 -10.90
C ASP A 47 -12.73 0.94 -10.52
N ASP A 48 -12.98 1.74 -9.49
CA ASP A 48 -12.06 2.73 -8.94
C ASP A 48 -11.49 2.32 -7.57
N LEU A 49 -11.78 1.11 -7.09
CA LEU A 49 -11.29 0.60 -5.81
C LEU A 49 -10.01 -0.21 -5.99
N LEU A 50 -9.00 0.15 -5.22
CA LEU A 50 -7.77 -0.59 -5.06
C LEU A 50 -7.81 -1.35 -3.74
N PHE A 51 -7.57 -2.67 -3.79
CA PHE A 51 -7.42 -3.52 -2.62
C PHE A 51 -5.97 -3.98 -2.50
N GLY A 52 -5.27 -3.51 -1.46
CA GLY A 52 -3.92 -3.94 -1.12
C GLY A 52 -3.96 -5.09 -0.12
N TYR A 53 -3.23 -6.17 -0.43
CA TYR A 53 -3.03 -7.33 0.44
C TYR A 53 -1.55 -7.61 0.59
N PHE A 54 -1.07 -7.77 1.83
CA PHE A 54 0.29 -8.26 2.07
C PHE A 54 0.41 -9.08 3.34
N GLU A 55 1.51 -9.82 3.42
CA GLU A 55 1.93 -10.57 4.60
C GLU A 55 3.12 -9.87 5.27
N TYR A 56 2.97 -9.54 6.55
CA TYR A 56 4.03 -8.96 7.36
C TYR A 56 4.72 -10.04 8.20
N HIS A 57 6.05 -10.14 8.08
CA HIS A 57 6.86 -11.17 8.72
C HIS A 57 7.73 -10.65 9.88
N GLY A 58 7.68 -9.35 10.18
CA GLY A 58 8.49 -8.75 11.24
C GLY A 58 7.86 -8.88 12.62
N THR A 59 8.51 -8.24 13.59
CA THR A 59 8.13 -8.29 15.01
C THR A 59 7.63 -6.95 15.56
N ASP A 60 7.88 -5.84 14.86
CA ASP A 60 7.45 -4.49 15.24
C ASP A 60 6.94 -3.75 14.01
N TYR A 61 5.65 -3.89 13.76
CA TYR A 61 4.99 -3.31 12.60
C TYR A 61 5.08 -1.77 12.60
N ALA A 62 4.95 -1.14 13.78
CA ALA A 62 4.96 0.31 13.88
C ALA A 62 6.36 0.87 13.54
N ALA A 63 7.42 0.22 14.05
CA ALA A 63 8.79 0.61 13.72
C ALA A 63 9.11 0.41 12.23
N ASP A 64 8.68 -0.71 11.63
CA ASP A 64 8.90 -0.97 10.19
C ASP A 64 8.13 0.03 9.31
N MET A 65 6.89 0.39 9.67
CA MET A 65 6.13 1.40 8.91
C MET A 65 6.73 2.79 9.07
N ALA A 66 7.21 3.16 10.26
CA ALA A 66 7.92 4.41 10.49
C ALA A 66 9.23 4.49 9.68
N LYS A 67 9.99 3.39 9.61
CA LYS A 67 11.18 3.26 8.79
C LYS A 67 10.88 3.46 7.30
N MET A 68 9.83 2.82 6.79
CA MET A 68 9.37 3.01 5.40
C MET A 68 8.96 4.47 5.13
N ALA A 69 8.23 5.08 6.06
CA ALA A 69 7.79 6.46 5.92
C ALA A 69 8.94 7.49 5.96
N ALA A 70 10.05 7.14 6.61
CA ALA A 70 11.27 7.95 6.65
C ALA A 70 12.19 7.74 5.43
N ASP A 71 11.94 6.74 4.58
CA ASP A 71 12.78 6.45 3.43
C ASP A 71 12.58 7.49 2.31
N PRO A 72 13.64 8.21 1.87
CA PRO A 72 13.50 9.28 0.87
C PRO A 72 12.93 8.79 -0.47
N LYS A 73 13.32 7.60 -0.92
CA LYS A 73 12.87 7.08 -2.21
C LYS A 73 11.40 6.66 -2.17
N THR A 74 10.97 6.14 -1.03
CA THR A 74 9.55 5.87 -0.76
C THR A 74 8.74 7.17 -0.72
N GLN A 75 9.25 8.23 -0.11
CA GLN A 75 8.59 9.55 -0.11
C GLN A 75 8.45 10.13 -1.53
N GLU A 76 9.50 10.04 -2.35
CA GLU A 76 9.45 10.44 -3.77
C GLU A 76 8.39 9.66 -4.54
N TRP A 77 8.34 8.33 -4.34
CA TRP A 77 7.32 7.49 -4.95
C TRP A 77 5.91 7.87 -4.51
N TRP A 78 5.70 8.11 -3.21
CA TRP A 78 4.41 8.55 -2.67
C TRP A 78 4.00 9.93 -3.19
N ALA A 79 4.93 10.85 -3.42
CA ALA A 79 4.63 12.15 -4.02
C ALA A 79 4.03 12.01 -5.43
N VAL A 80 4.35 10.93 -6.16
CA VAL A 80 3.74 10.59 -7.45
C VAL A 80 2.41 9.84 -7.29
N MET A 81 2.34 8.89 -6.36
CA MET A 81 1.15 8.03 -6.20
C MET A 81 -0.02 8.70 -5.47
N MET A 82 0.26 9.49 -4.43
CA MET A 82 -0.78 10.09 -3.58
C MET A 82 -1.74 11.02 -4.37
N PRO A 83 -1.28 11.88 -5.30
CA PRO A 83 -2.18 12.69 -6.11
C PRO A 83 -3.16 11.87 -6.96
N MET A 84 -2.76 10.67 -7.39
CA MET A 84 -3.60 9.76 -8.19
C MET A 84 -4.65 9.03 -7.34
N GLN A 85 -4.47 9.01 -6.02
CA GLN A 85 -5.33 8.31 -5.08
C GLN A 85 -6.41 9.23 -4.49
N ASN A 86 -7.49 8.60 -4.06
CA ASN A 86 -8.62 9.24 -3.41
C ASN A 86 -9.00 8.43 -2.16
N PRO A 87 -8.51 8.84 -0.98
CA PRO A 87 -8.80 8.11 0.25
C PRO A 87 -10.28 8.01 0.57
N LEU A 88 -10.70 6.89 1.17
CA LEU A 88 -12.08 6.73 1.62
C LEU A 88 -12.41 7.78 2.68
N LYS A 89 -13.58 8.41 2.56
CA LYS A 89 -14.08 9.38 3.55
C LYS A 89 -14.28 8.76 4.94
N THR A 90 -14.40 7.44 5.00
CA THR A 90 -14.63 6.64 6.22
C THR A 90 -13.36 6.06 6.84
N ARG A 91 -12.17 6.34 6.28
CA ARG A 91 -10.88 5.91 6.86
C ARG A 91 -10.69 6.50 8.26
N ALA A 92 -9.91 5.83 9.11
CA ALA A 92 -9.59 6.35 10.43
C ALA A 92 -8.69 7.59 10.36
N GLN A 93 -8.63 8.36 11.46
CA GLN A 93 -7.73 9.51 11.54
C GLN A 93 -6.27 9.07 11.38
N GLY A 94 -5.54 9.74 10.47
CA GLY A 94 -4.14 9.43 10.16
C GLY A 94 -3.95 8.35 9.09
N GLU A 95 -5.00 7.67 8.65
CA GLU A 95 -4.90 6.68 7.57
C GLU A 95 -4.83 7.33 6.18
N TRP A 96 -4.01 6.77 5.30
CA TRP A 96 -4.08 7.05 3.87
C TRP A 96 -4.92 5.99 3.15
N TRP A 97 -4.49 4.74 3.25
CA TRP A 97 -5.29 3.56 2.92
C TRP A 97 -6.11 3.15 4.14
N ALA A 98 -7.39 2.82 3.95
CA ALA A 98 -8.23 2.36 5.04
C ALA A 98 -7.94 0.89 5.34
N ASN A 99 -7.54 0.56 6.58
CA ASN A 99 -7.31 -0.83 6.96
C ASN A 99 -8.62 -1.62 7.02
N MET A 100 -8.53 -2.91 6.77
CA MET A 100 -9.65 -3.85 6.81
C MET A 100 -9.49 -4.87 7.94
N GLU A 101 -10.61 -5.34 8.48
CA GLU A 101 -10.64 -6.45 9.42
C GLU A 101 -10.63 -7.78 8.66
N GLU A 102 -9.65 -8.65 8.97
CA GLU A 102 -9.67 -10.03 8.50
C GLU A 102 -10.70 -10.82 9.32
N VAL A 103 -11.81 -11.21 8.70
CA VAL A 103 -12.90 -11.94 9.36
C VAL A 103 -12.86 -13.46 9.13
N PHE A 104 -12.01 -13.92 8.20
CA PHE A 104 -11.85 -15.32 7.84
C PHE A 104 -10.49 -15.58 7.19
N HIS A 105 -9.92 -16.73 7.48
CA HIS A 105 -8.75 -17.28 6.79
C HIS A 105 -8.79 -18.81 6.83
N CYS A 106 -8.32 -19.45 5.77
CA CYS A 106 -8.12 -20.88 5.67
C CYS A 106 -6.80 -21.10 4.92
N ASP A 107 -5.94 -21.96 5.47
CA ASP A 107 -4.60 -22.26 4.90
C ASP A 107 -4.67 -23.10 3.62
#